data_AF-A0A258AIP1-F1
#
_entry.id   AF-A0A258AIP1-F1
#
_cell.length_a   1.000
_cell.length_b   1.000
_cell.length_c   1.000
_cell.angle_alpha   90.00
_cell.angle_beta   90.00
_cell.angle_gamma   90.00
#
_symmetry.space_group_name_H-M   'P 1'
#
loop_
_entity.id
_entity.type
_entity.pdbx_description
1 polymer ?
#
loop_
_entity_poly.entity_id
_entity_poly.type
_entity_poly.pdbx_seq_one_letter_code
_entity_poly.pdbx_strand_id
1 'polypeptide(L)'
;SNKWQVWKSEPFTALTTYIQLMQEFGWESWRKYLHSFDDATFGPAPKGDDERRDQFLVRYSKITNKNLGPFFDAWGIPVSSAAKAEVSKLEPWMPKGM
;
A
#
# COMPACT_ATOMS: atom_id res chain seq x y z
N SER A 1 -19.08 0.33 4.37
CA SER A 1 -18.66 1.51 3.59
C SER A 1 -18.42 1.08 2.15
N ASN A 2 -18.90 1.83 1.14
CA ASN A 2 -18.76 1.49 -0.29
C ASN A 2 -17.44 1.99 -0.92
N LYS A 3 -16.50 2.48 -0.10
CA LYS A 3 -15.24 3.10 -0.54
C LYS A 3 -14.46 2.24 -1.54
N TRP A 4 -14.39 0.93 -1.33
CA TRP A 4 -13.72 0.02 -2.27
C TRP A 4 -14.34 0.01 -3.67
N GLN A 5 -15.67 0.03 -3.78
CA GLN A 5 -16.33 0.05 -5.08
C GLN A 5 -16.11 1.39 -5.78
N VAL A 6 -16.21 2.50 -5.03
CA VAL A 6 -15.90 3.85 -5.54
C VAL A 6 -14.46 3.92 -6.04
N TRP A 7 -13.50 3.42 -5.26
CA TRP A 7 -12.09 3.36 -5.64
C TRP A 7 -11.89 2.61 -6.95
N LYS A 8 -12.59 1.49 -7.17
CA LYS A 8 -12.51 0.72 -8.43
C LYS A 8 -13.18 1.41 -9.61
N SER A 9 -14.29 2.14 -9.40
CA SER A 9 -15.07 2.75 -10.48
C SER A 9 -14.56 4.12 -10.90
N GLU A 10 -13.89 4.84 -10.00
CA GLU A 10 -13.45 6.21 -10.23
C GLU A 10 -11.92 6.27 -10.40
N PRO A 11 -11.40 6.37 -11.64
CA PRO A 11 -9.97 6.29 -11.89
C PRO A 11 -9.17 7.41 -11.22
N PHE A 12 -9.74 8.62 -11.09
CA PHE A 12 -9.07 9.73 -10.40
C PHE A 12 -8.98 9.51 -8.89
N THR A 13 -9.98 8.85 -8.29
CA THR A 13 -9.98 8.47 -6.88
C THR A 13 -8.88 7.44 -6.62
N ALA A 14 -8.76 6.41 -7.47
CA ALA A 14 -7.64 5.47 -7.41
C ALA A 14 -6.29 6.16 -7.64
N LEU A 15 -6.18 7.03 -8.65
CA LEU A 15 -4.94 7.74 -8.95
C LEU A 15 -4.44 8.59 -7.78
N THR A 16 -5.36 9.21 -7.04
CA THR A 16 -5.03 10.04 -5.86
C THR A 16 -4.25 9.25 -4.81
N THR A 17 -4.55 7.96 -4.62
CA THR A 17 -3.84 7.14 -3.62
C THR A 17 -2.38 6.97 -3.96
N TYR A 18 -2.07 6.78 -5.25
CA TYR A 18 -0.69 6.67 -5.73
C TYR A 18 0.05 8.00 -5.63
N ILE A 19 -0.61 9.11 -5.99
CA ILE A 19 -0.03 10.46 -5.91
C ILE A 19 0.37 10.79 -4.46
N GLN A 20 -0.51 10.53 -3.48
CA GLN A 20 -0.21 10.80 -2.06
C GLN A 20 1.03 10.06 -1.58
N LEU A 21 1.15 8.78 -1.95
CA LEU A 21 2.31 7.95 -1.62
C LEU A 21 3.61 8.45 -2.27
N MET A 22 3.54 8.91 -3.53
CA MET A 22 4.71 9.39 -4.27
C MET A 22 5.13 10.79 -3.84
N GLN A 23 4.18 11.65 -3.45
CA GLN A 23 4.46 12.98 -2.89
C GLN A 23 5.18 12.90 -1.55
N GLU A 24 4.78 11.96 -0.68
CA GLU A 24 5.42 11.78 0.63
C GLU A 24 6.77 11.06 0.52
N PHE A 25 6.80 9.89 -0.12
CA PHE A 25 7.95 8.98 -0.05
C PHE A 25 8.91 9.12 -1.24
N GLY A 26 8.55 9.94 -2.23
CA GLY A 26 9.35 10.21 -3.41
C GLY A 26 9.37 9.07 -4.44
N TRP A 27 9.86 9.42 -5.63
CA TRP A 27 9.97 8.50 -6.77
C TRP A 27 10.97 7.36 -6.58
N GLU A 28 11.95 7.52 -5.70
CA GLU A 28 12.90 6.45 -5.41
C GLU A 28 12.23 5.28 -4.68
N SER A 29 11.42 5.57 -3.66
CA SER A 29 10.66 4.56 -2.92
C SER A 29 9.71 3.81 -3.85
N TRP A 30 9.01 4.54 -4.73
CA TRP A 30 8.11 3.93 -5.72
C TRP A 30 8.84 2.98 -6.68
N ARG A 31 10.02 3.38 -7.18
CA ARG A 31 10.85 2.51 -8.01
C ARG A 31 11.34 1.28 -7.25
N LYS A 32 11.77 1.42 -6.00
CA LYS A 32 12.16 0.27 -5.15
C LYS A 32 11.00 -0.69 -4.96
N TYR A 33 9.77 -0.18 -4.79
CA TYR A 33 8.59 -1.01 -4.68
C TYR A 33 8.34 -1.86 -5.93
N LEU A 34 8.39 -1.23 -7.11
CA LEU A 34 8.21 -1.95 -8.37
C LEU A 34 9.27 -3.04 -8.55
N HIS A 35 10.54 -2.73 -8.31
CA HIS A 35 11.63 -3.71 -8.41
C HIS A 35 11.55 -4.81 -7.34
N SER A 36 10.91 -4.56 -6.20
CA SER A 36 10.85 -5.55 -5.13
C SER A 36 10.17 -6.85 -5.57
N PHE A 37 9.27 -6.81 -6.55
CA PHE A 37 8.58 -8.02 -7.05
C PHE A 37 9.51 -9.00 -7.76
N ASP A 38 10.68 -8.56 -8.24
CA ASP A 38 11.70 -9.43 -8.81
C ASP A 38 12.62 -10.04 -7.73
N ASP A 39 12.51 -9.58 -6.49
CA ASP A 39 13.32 -10.01 -5.35
C ASP A 39 12.48 -10.77 -4.32
N ALA A 40 12.73 -12.07 -4.22
CA ALA A 40 12.02 -12.98 -3.30
C ALA A 40 12.26 -12.66 -1.82
N THR A 41 13.31 -11.91 -1.47
CA THR A 41 13.58 -11.50 -0.07
C THR A 41 12.50 -10.57 0.49
N PHE A 42 11.77 -9.88 -0.38
CA PHE A 42 10.67 -9.00 0.00
C PHE A 42 9.32 -9.74 0.10
N GLY A 43 9.25 -11.01 -0.30
CA GLY A 43 8.07 -11.86 -0.20
C GLY A 43 7.85 -12.76 -1.42
N PRO A 44 6.87 -13.69 -1.38
CA PRO A 44 6.52 -14.51 -2.54
C PRO A 44 5.91 -13.66 -3.66
N ALA A 45 6.00 -14.16 -4.90
CA ALA A 45 5.22 -13.63 -6.01
C ALA A 45 3.71 -13.83 -5.72
N PRO A 46 2.88 -12.77 -5.82
CA PRO A 46 1.47 -12.86 -5.46
C PRO A 46 0.68 -13.66 -6.52
N LYS A 47 -0.19 -14.55 -6.08
CA LYS A 47 -0.98 -15.46 -6.94
C LYS A 47 -2.32 -14.88 -7.41
N GLY A 48 -2.75 -13.76 -6.83
CA GLY A 48 -4.02 -13.12 -7.17
C GLY A 48 -4.11 -11.69 -6.61
N ASP A 49 -5.21 -11.00 -6.90
CA ASP A 49 -5.35 -9.58 -6.59
C ASP A 49 -5.35 -9.29 -5.09
N ASP A 50 -5.87 -10.20 -4.27
CA ASP A 50 -5.87 -10.07 -2.81
C ASP A 50 -4.43 -10.10 -2.28
N GLU A 51 -3.64 -11.08 -2.69
CA GLU A 51 -2.22 -11.15 -2.35
C GLU A 51 -1.42 -9.97 -2.93
N ARG A 52 -1.79 -9.44 -4.10
CA ARG A 52 -1.14 -8.24 -4.66
C ARG A 52 -1.33 -7.03 -3.76
N ARG A 53 -2.52 -6.83 -3.20
CA ARG A 53 -2.79 -5.71 -2.27
C ARG A 53 -2.07 -5.90 -0.94
N ASP A 54 -2.04 -7.13 -0.43
CA ASP A 54 -1.27 -7.47 0.78
C ASP A 54 0.24 -7.21 0.58
N GLN A 55 0.79 -7.67 -0.55
CA GLN A 55 2.19 -7.44 -0.89
C GLN A 55 2.48 -5.96 -1.14
N PHE A 56 1.53 -5.19 -1.67
CA PHE A 56 1.68 -3.74 -1.76
C PHE A 56 1.82 -3.12 -0.37
N LEU A 57 0.89 -3.40 0.56
CA LEU A 57 0.98 -2.91 1.93
C LEU A 57 2.33 -3.28 2.56
N VAL A 58 2.70 -4.55 2.54
CA VAL A 58 3.89 -5.06 3.23
C VAL A 58 5.18 -4.51 2.63
N ARG A 59 5.39 -4.67 1.33
CA ARG A 59 6.64 -4.29 0.67
C ARG A 59 6.87 -2.79 0.75
N TYR A 60 5.82 -2.01 0.47
CA TYR A 60 5.98 -0.57 0.46
C TYR A 60 6.17 0.01 1.86
N SER A 61 5.45 -0.51 2.86
CA SER A 61 5.67 -0.13 4.27
C SER A 61 7.09 -0.41 4.74
N LYS A 62 7.68 -1.56 4.35
CA LYS A 62 9.08 -1.89 4.67
C LYS A 62 10.06 -0.95 3.98
N ILE A 63 9.82 -0.62 2.70
CA ILE A 63 10.68 0.30 1.93
C ILE A 63 10.67 1.71 2.51
N THR A 64 9.51 2.20 2.94
CA THR A 64 9.34 3.56 3.48
C THR A 64 9.57 3.62 4.99
N ASN A 65 9.72 2.47 5.65
CA ASN A 65 9.81 2.32 7.10
C ASN A 65 8.62 2.96 7.84
N LYS A 66 7.42 2.84 7.29
CA LYS A 66 6.17 3.35 7.85
C LYS A 66 5.05 2.33 7.74
N ASN A 67 4.15 2.31 8.73
CA ASN A 67 2.96 1.48 8.68
C ASN A 67 1.87 2.17 7.85
N LEU A 68 1.61 1.66 6.64
CA LEU A 68 0.59 2.19 5.74
C LEU A 68 -0.80 1.56 5.96
N GLY A 69 -0.97 0.70 6.97
CA GLY A 69 -2.26 0.06 7.28
C GLY A 69 -3.41 1.07 7.42
N PRO A 70 -3.27 2.14 8.23
CA PRO A 70 -4.29 3.19 8.34
C PRO A 70 -4.65 3.85 7.02
N PHE A 71 -3.67 4.04 6.13
CA PHE A 71 -3.87 4.63 4.80
C PHE A 71 -4.73 3.73 3.90
N PHE A 72 -4.44 2.43 3.89
CA PHE A 72 -5.24 1.45 3.14
C PHE A 72 -6.69 1.39 3.68
N ASP A 73 -6.86 1.46 5.00
CA ASP A 73 -8.17 1.49 5.65
C ASP A 73 -8.96 2.76 5.31
N ALA A 74 -8.30 3.93 5.29
CA ALA A 74 -8.92 5.20 4.96
C ALA A 74 -9.50 5.21 3.53
N TRP A 75 -8.74 4.63 2.59
CA TRP A 75 -9.15 4.45 1.19
C TRP A 75 -10.08 3.24 0.96
N GLY A 76 -10.25 2.38 1.97
CA GLY A 76 -11.06 1.16 1.87
C GLY A 76 -10.47 0.10 0.94
N ILE A 77 -9.15 0.10 0.75
CA ILE A 77 -8.44 -0.91 -0.05
C ILE A 77 -8.31 -2.17 0.81
N PRO A 78 -8.92 -3.32 0.42
CA PRO A 78 -8.95 -4.48 1.28
C PRO A 78 -7.59 -5.19 1.32
N VAL A 79 -7.10 -5.40 2.53
CA VAL A 79 -5.86 -6.12 2.87
C VAL A 79 -6.10 -7.00 4.10
N SER A 80 -5.38 -8.12 4.17
CA SER A 80 -5.58 -9.11 5.24
C SER A 80 -5.08 -8.62 6.60
N SER A 81 -5.61 -9.23 7.66
CA SER A 81 -5.13 -9.02 9.03
C SER A 81 -3.66 -9.44 9.20
N ALA A 82 -3.23 -10.48 8.48
CA ALA A 82 -1.83 -10.92 8.48
C ALA A 82 -0.90 -9.85 7.91
N ALA A 83 -1.25 -9.25 6.76
CA ALA A 83 -0.47 -8.17 6.15
C ALA A 83 -0.39 -6.93 7.09
N LYS A 84 -1.51 -6.57 7.74
CA LYS A 84 -1.53 -5.48 8.74
C LYS A 84 -0.66 -5.79 9.96
N ALA A 85 -0.69 -7.02 10.45
CA ALA A 85 0.13 -7.44 11.58
C ALA A 85 1.63 -7.35 11.26
N GLU A 86 2.03 -7.68 10.03
CA GLU A 86 3.42 -7.63 9.59
C GLU A 86 4.03 -6.22 9.64
N VAL A 87 3.22 -5.20 9.33
CA VAL A 87 3.66 -3.79 9.33
C VAL A 87 3.38 -3.07 10.66
N SER A 88 2.69 -3.72 11.61
CA SER A 88 2.17 -3.08 12.84
C SER A 88 3.22 -2.45 13.75
N LYS A 89 4.48 -2.93 13.67
CA LYS A 89 5.59 -2.42 14.47
C LYS A 89 6.22 -1.13 13.90
N LEU A 90 5.90 -0.77 12.67
CA LEU A 90 6.37 0.47 12.05
C LEU A 90 5.51 1.65 12.51
N GLU A 91 6.08 2.85 12.49
CA GLU A 91 5.35 4.07 12.85
C GLU A 91 4.20 4.32 11.85
N PRO A 92 2.95 4.48 12.31
CA PRO A 92 1.80 4.77 11.45
C PRO A 92 2.02 6.01 10.59
N TRP A 93 1.53 5.95 9.34
CA TRP A 93 1.53 7.11 8.45
C TRP A 93 0.15 7.35 7.83
N MET A 94 -0.16 8.64 7.69
CA MET A 94 -1.33 9.17 6.98
C MET A 94 -0.95 10.48 6.29
N PRO A 95 -1.47 10.76 5.08
CA PRO A 95 -1.28 12.05 4.43
C PRO A 95 -1.97 13.16 5.23
N LYS A 96 -1.38 14.37 5.20
CA LYS A 96 -1.97 15.55 5.85
C LYS A 96 -3.27 15.95 5.15
N GLY A 97 -4.32 16.22 5.93
CA GLY A 97 -5.59 16.74 5.43
C GLY A 97 -6.56 15.68 4.89
N MET A 98 -6.41 14.43 5.30
CA MET A 98 -7.28 13.31 4.97
C MET A 98 -8.27 12.99 6.09
#